data_AF-A0A7S3Z492-F1
#
_entry.id   AF-A0A7S3Z492-F1
#
_cell.length_a   1.000
_cell.length_b   1.000
_cell.length_c   1.000
_cell.angle_alpha   90.00
_cell.angle_beta   90.00
_cell.angle_gamma   90.00
#
_symmetry.space_group_name_H-M   'P 1'
#
loop_
_entity.id
_entity.type
_entity.pdbx_description
1 polymer ?
#
loop_
_entity_poly.entity_id
_entity_poly.type
_entity_poly.pdbx_seq_one_letter_code
_entity_poly.pdbx_strand_id
1 'polypeptide(L)'
;AAAAAAAASDDVSPIERRTALWAIGQIGSSPTGFHLLMDHPTPIVKIISDMAINCPTLSMRGTCFYIMGLMSRSSVGRRVLFDMGWRFSPNPDVGIVIPKDTRSFLHVPSCEYEGSWPLDSDNDFGLPYVPIKNAPMPATTMKPDYSNCKDVILGHVSNLCNNVTIKASLNALRQLKKDKKARPYFSTAEMYREVFKMIASYNFQLEARRYIFDELFDGVEHTKEALKAFDTCNGGGGG
;
A
#
# COMPACT_ATOMS: atom_id res chain seq x y z
N ALA A 1 3.03 11.52 -24.22
CA ALA A 1 2.03 12.52 -23.79
C ALA A 1 1.29 12.11 -22.50
N ALA A 2 0.31 11.19 -22.53
CA ALA A 2 -0.52 10.87 -21.35
C ALA A 2 0.26 10.37 -20.11
N ALA A 3 1.20 9.44 -20.29
CA ALA A 3 2.03 8.92 -19.17
C ALA A 3 2.95 9.99 -18.56
N ALA A 4 3.45 10.94 -19.36
CA ALA A 4 4.30 12.02 -18.89
C ALA A 4 3.53 13.08 -18.10
N ALA A 5 2.29 13.38 -18.51
CA ALA A 5 1.38 14.25 -17.76
C ALA A 5 0.96 13.60 -16.42
N ALA A 6 0.65 12.30 -16.43
CA ALA A 6 0.27 11.56 -15.24
C ALA A 6 1.42 11.43 -14.21
N ALA A 7 2.68 11.44 -14.66
CA ALA A 7 3.84 11.42 -13.77
C ALA A 7 4.00 12.73 -12.95
N ALA A 8 3.51 13.85 -13.48
CA ALA A 8 3.69 15.19 -12.92
C ALA A 8 2.46 15.77 -12.21
N SER A 9 1.27 15.16 -12.35
CA SER A 9 0.02 15.65 -11.76
C SER A 9 -0.23 15.09 -10.36
N ASP A 10 -0.61 15.96 -9.42
CA ASP A 10 -0.91 15.60 -8.02
C ASP A 10 -2.19 14.78 -7.82
N ASP A 11 -3.11 14.81 -8.78
CA ASP A 11 -4.39 14.09 -8.71
C ASP A 11 -4.32 12.60 -9.08
N VAL A 12 -3.16 12.12 -9.55
CA VAL A 12 -2.98 10.73 -9.97
C VAL A 12 -2.57 9.85 -8.79
N SER A 13 -3.18 8.66 -8.69
CA SER A 13 -2.87 7.74 -7.61
C SER A 13 -1.37 7.38 -7.58
N PRO A 14 -0.77 7.16 -6.40
CA PRO A 14 0.65 6.82 -6.31
C PRO A 14 1.05 5.59 -7.14
N ILE A 15 0.14 4.63 -7.30
CA ILE A 15 0.38 3.40 -8.08
C ILE A 15 0.39 3.67 -9.59
N GLU A 16 -0.54 4.48 -10.10
CA GLU A 16 -0.57 4.89 -11.51
C GLU A 16 0.67 5.72 -11.84
N ARG A 17 1.06 6.63 -10.95
CA ARG A 17 2.28 7.44 -11.10
C ARG A 17 3.52 6.56 -11.21
N ARG A 18 3.68 5.57 -10.33
CA ARG A 18 4.79 4.60 -10.41
C ARG A 18 4.73 3.78 -11.69
N THR A 19 3.55 3.34 -12.09
CA THR A 19 3.37 2.56 -13.33
C THR A 19 3.81 3.35 -14.55
N ALA A 20 3.41 4.62 -14.63
CA ALA A 20 3.83 5.53 -15.68
C ALA A 20 5.35 5.75 -15.69
N LEU A 21 5.95 5.97 -14.52
CA LEU A 21 7.40 6.12 -14.36
C LEU A 21 8.17 4.88 -14.84
N TRP A 22 7.71 3.67 -14.52
CA TRP A 22 8.29 2.43 -15.01
C TRP A 22 8.18 2.28 -16.53
N ALA A 23 7.02 2.59 -17.10
CA ALA A 23 6.84 2.58 -18.56
C ALA A 23 7.80 3.56 -19.26
N ILE A 24 7.93 4.78 -18.71
CA ILE A 24 8.85 5.80 -19.22
C ILE A 24 10.31 5.34 -19.10
N GLY A 25 10.69 4.71 -17.99
CA GLY A 25 12.03 4.15 -17.79
C GLY A 25 12.39 3.08 -18.82
N GLN A 26 11.44 2.19 -19.14
CA GLN A 26 11.64 1.18 -20.17
C GLN A 26 11.81 1.80 -21.56
N ILE A 27 10.97 2.77 -21.93
CA ILE A 27 11.09 3.50 -23.20
C ILE A 27 12.47 4.18 -23.29
N GLY A 28 12.85 4.90 -22.24
CA GLY A 28 14.11 5.64 -22.14
C GLY A 28 15.36 4.76 -22.00
N SER A 29 15.22 3.44 -21.83
CA SER A 29 16.37 2.53 -21.79
C SER A 29 17.00 2.30 -23.17
N SER A 30 16.27 2.61 -24.25
CA SER A 30 16.76 2.57 -25.63
C SER A 30 17.14 3.97 -26.13
N PRO A 31 18.14 4.11 -27.02
CA PRO A 31 18.51 5.42 -27.58
C PRO A 31 17.34 6.12 -28.28
N THR A 32 16.60 5.42 -29.15
CA THR A 32 15.46 5.98 -29.89
C THR A 32 14.33 6.42 -28.96
N GLY A 33 13.98 5.60 -27.97
CA GLY A 33 12.96 5.95 -26.99
C GLY A 33 13.39 7.11 -26.10
N PHE A 34 14.68 7.20 -25.76
CA PHE A 34 15.21 8.34 -25.00
C PHE A 34 15.11 9.65 -25.78
N HIS A 35 15.42 9.66 -27.09
CA HIS A 35 15.21 10.83 -27.94
C HIS A 35 13.75 11.27 -27.97
N LEU A 36 12.80 10.32 -28.09
CA LEU A 36 11.37 10.62 -28.04
C LEU A 36 10.95 11.28 -26.71
N LEU A 37 11.57 10.91 -25.59
CA LEU A 37 11.33 11.54 -24.29
C LEU A 37 11.92 12.96 -24.20
N MET A 38 12.97 13.26 -24.97
CA MET A 38 13.58 14.58 -25.04
C MET A 38 12.89 15.54 -26.01
N ASP A 39 12.26 15.02 -27.06
CA ASP A 39 11.56 15.82 -28.09
C ASP A 39 10.28 16.47 -27.57
N HIS A 40 9.81 16.05 -26.38
CA HIS A 40 8.68 16.69 -25.72
C HIS A 40 9.06 18.10 -25.20
N PRO A 41 8.12 19.07 -25.23
CA PRO A 41 8.38 20.45 -24.82
C PRO A 41 8.78 20.58 -23.35
N THR A 42 8.39 19.59 -22.53
CA THR A 42 8.80 19.48 -21.14
C THR A 42 9.83 18.36 -21.01
N PRO A 43 11.06 18.63 -20.51
CA PRO A 43 12.09 17.62 -20.41
C PRO A 43 11.75 16.61 -19.31
N ILE A 44 11.12 15.49 -19.68
CA ILE A 44 10.63 14.44 -18.77
C ILE A 44 11.76 13.94 -17.85
N VAL A 45 12.96 13.77 -18.40
CA VAL A 45 14.14 13.32 -17.66
C VAL A 45 14.50 14.27 -16.51
N LYS A 46 14.33 15.59 -16.73
CA LYS A 46 14.53 16.60 -15.69
C LYS A 46 13.48 16.48 -14.59
N ILE A 47 12.21 16.29 -14.95
CA ILE A 47 11.13 16.06 -13.97
C ILE A 47 11.46 14.85 -13.09
N ILE A 48 11.90 13.74 -13.68
CA ILE A 48 12.26 12.53 -12.94
C ILE A 48 13.46 12.78 -12.01
N SER A 49 14.47 13.50 -12.48
CA SER A 49 15.64 13.89 -11.67
C SER A 49 15.23 14.77 -10.48
N ASP A 50 14.38 15.77 -10.72
CA ASP A 50 13.89 16.68 -9.67
C ASP A 50 13.02 15.92 -8.66
N MET A 51 12.16 15.00 -9.12
CA MET A 51 11.37 14.12 -8.25
C MET A 51 12.25 13.18 -7.41
N ALA A 52 13.34 12.67 -7.96
CA ALA A 52 14.25 11.80 -7.23
C ALA A 52 14.89 12.49 -6.03
N ILE A 53 15.08 13.81 -6.10
CA ILE A 53 15.69 14.59 -5.01
C ILE A 53 14.62 15.18 -4.08
N ASN A 54 13.58 15.79 -4.65
CA ASN A 54 12.69 16.69 -3.90
C ASN A 54 11.33 16.08 -3.54
N CYS A 55 10.96 14.91 -4.06
CA CYS A 55 9.63 14.35 -3.78
C CYS A 55 9.43 14.12 -2.27
N PRO A 56 8.32 14.54 -1.64
CA PRO A 56 8.11 14.34 -0.20
C PRO A 56 8.08 12.85 0.18
N THR A 57 7.60 12.00 -0.73
CA THR A 57 7.50 10.56 -0.52
C THR A 57 8.81 9.86 -0.88
N LEU A 58 9.56 9.40 0.13
CA LEU A 58 10.85 8.69 -0.06
C LEU A 58 10.75 7.47 -1.00
N SER A 59 9.65 6.71 -0.95
CA SER A 59 9.45 5.56 -1.85
C SER A 59 9.30 5.98 -3.32
N MET A 60 8.78 7.19 -3.59
CA MET A 60 8.73 7.75 -4.94
C MET A 60 10.13 8.21 -5.38
N ARG A 61 10.92 8.83 -4.50
CA ARG A 61 12.33 9.15 -4.76
C ARG A 61 13.11 7.90 -5.22
N GLY A 62 12.95 6.80 -4.48
CA GLY A 62 13.55 5.51 -4.82
C GLY A 62 13.08 4.97 -6.17
N THR A 63 11.80 5.14 -6.51
CA THR A 63 11.29 4.76 -7.84
C THR A 63 12.00 5.55 -8.94
N CYS A 64 12.04 6.89 -8.84
CA CYS A 64 12.72 7.75 -9.81
C CYS A 64 14.21 7.41 -9.93
N PHE A 65 14.88 7.07 -8.82
CA PHE A 65 16.25 6.59 -8.80
C PHE A 65 16.45 5.33 -9.66
N TYR A 66 15.57 4.32 -9.53
CA TYR A 66 15.61 3.14 -10.39
C TYR A 66 15.32 3.46 -11.87
N ILE A 67 14.38 4.37 -12.13
CA ILE A 67 14.05 4.79 -13.50
C ILE A 67 15.22 5.45 -14.19
N MET A 68 15.94 6.35 -13.51
CA MET A 68 17.18 6.92 -14.05
C MET A 68 18.25 5.84 -14.24
N GLY A 69 18.28 4.83 -13.37
CA GLY A 69 19.09 3.61 -13.53
C GLY A 69 18.87 2.95 -14.88
N LEU A 70 17.62 2.69 -15.23
CA LEU A 70 17.23 2.13 -16.52
C LEU A 70 17.63 3.03 -17.70
N MET A 71 17.39 4.34 -17.60
CA MET A 71 17.75 5.29 -18.65
C MET A 71 19.27 5.39 -18.86
N SER A 72 20.07 5.15 -17.82
CA SER A 72 21.53 5.14 -17.90
C SER A 72 22.12 3.97 -18.70
N ARG A 73 21.30 3.03 -19.17
CA ARG A 73 21.73 1.98 -20.11
C ARG A 73 21.99 2.54 -21.52
N SER A 74 21.35 3.66 -21.87
CA SER A 74 21.58 4.39 -23.11
C SER A 74 22.76 5.34 -22.96
N SER A 75 23.65 5.41 -23.97
CA SER A 75 24.78 6.35 -23.99
C SER A 75 24.33 7.82 -23.99
N VAL A 76 23.22 8.11 -24.70
CA VAL A 76 22.58 9.43 -24.72
C VAL A 76 22.01 9.76 -23.34
N GLY A 77 21.36 8.78 -22.71
CA GLY A 77 20.81 8.91 -21.36
C GLY A 77 21.88 9.24 -20.32
N ARG A 78 23.02 8.55 -20.38
CA ARG A 78 24.19 8.85 -19.52
C ARG A 78 24.68 10.27 -19.69
N ARG A 79 24.80 10.76 -20.92
CA ARG A 79 25.28 12.13 -21.18
C ARG A 79 24.34 13.16 -20.55
N VAL A 80 23.04 13.04 -20.81
CA VAL A 80 22.05 13.99 -20.26
C VAL A 80 21.99 13.95 -18.75
N LEU A 81 21.95 12.75 -18.15
CA LEU A 81 21.93 12.61 -16.70
C LEU A 81 23.26 13.05 -16.05
N PHE A 82 24.39 12.91 -16.76
CA PHE A 82 25.69 13.42 -16.29
C PHE A 82 25.69 14.94 -16.11
N ASP A 83 25.08 15.65 -17.07
CA ASP A 83 24.92 17.11 -17.05
C ASP A 83 23.99 17.56 -15.91
N MET A 84 23.03 16.70 -15.53
CA MET A 84 22.14 16.90 -14.37
C MET A 84 22.77 16.51 -13.03
N GLY A 85 24.06 16.13 -13.01
CA GLY A 85 24.78 15.81 -11.77
C GLY A 85 24.65 14.36 -11.32
N TRP A 86 24.26 13.43 -12.19
CA TRP A 86 24.27 11.98 -11.90
C TRP A 86 25.56 11.32 -12.39
N ARG A 87 25.95 10.23 -11.72
CA ARG A 87 27.15 9.44 -12.00
C ARG A 87 26.78 7.98 -12.15
N PHE A 88 27.61 7.21 -12.87
CA PHE A 88 27.29 5.85 -13.27
C PHE A 88 28.52 4.96 -13.14
N SER A 89 28.29 3.65 -13.01
CA SER A 89 29.35 2.66 -13.21
C SER A 89 29.83 2.70 -14.68
N PRO A 90 31.12 2.45 -14.95
CA PRO A 90 31.61 2.29 -16.33
C PRO A 90 30.78 1.27 -17.12
N ASN A 91 30.38 0.17 -16.48
CA ASN A 91 29.55 -0.86 -17.11
C ASN A 91 28.08 -0.39 -17.28
N PRO A 92 27.58 -0.26 -18.53
CA PRO A 92 26.18 0.09 -18.82
C PRO A 92 25.14 -0.91 -18.35
N ASP A 93 25.49 -2.20 -18.28
CA ASP A 93 24.54 -3.27 -17.99
C ASP A 93 24.06 -3.27 -16.53
N VAL A 94 24.83 -2.61 -15.65
CA VAL A 94 24.52 -2.50 -14.23
C VAL A 94 23.28 -1.62 -13.99
N GLY A 95 23.05 -0.60 -14.84
CA GLY A 95 21.87 0.26 -14.74
C GLY A 95 21.72 0.99 -13.40
N ILE A 96 22.84 1.38 -12.77
CA ILE A 96 22.84 2.13 -11.50
C ILE A 96 23.27 3.58 -11.75
N VAL A 97 22.53 4.51 -11.16
CA VAL A 97 22.90 5.94 -11.06
C VAL A 97 23.23 6.28 -9.62
N ILE A 98 24.09 7.27 -9.41
CA ILE A 98 24.40 7.81 -8.09
C ILE A 98 24.43 9.34 -8.23
N PRO A 99 23.75 10.10 -7.35
CA PRO A 99 23.83 11.54 -7.39
C PRO A 99 25.25 11.99 -7.01
N LYS A 100 25.77 13.03 -7.69
CA LYS A 100 27.08 13.60 -7.37
C LYS A 100 27.13 14.11 -5.92
N ASP A 101 26.03 14.67 -5.44
CA ASP A 101 25.87 15.03 -4.04
C ASP A 101 24.93 14.02 -3.35
N THR A 102 25.52 13.10 -2.60
CA THR A 102 24.76 12.08 -1.85
C THR A 102 24.08 12.64 -0.62
N ARG A 103 24.55 13.77 -0.07
CA ARG A 103 24.01 14.34 1.16
C ARG A 103 22.65 14.98 0.91
N SER A 104 22.50 15.74 -0.17
CA SER A 104 21.20 16.30 -0.55
C SER A 104 20.18 15.21 -0.92
N PHE A 105 20.60 14.16 -1.61
CA PHE A 105 19.71 13.06 -1.98
C PHE A 105 19.19 12.27 -0.77
N LEU A 106 20.06 11.98 0.20
CA LEU A 106 19.71 11.27 1.43
C LEU A 106 19.12 12.19 2.51
N HIS A 107 18.98 13.49 2.22
CA HIS A 107 18.37 14.42 3.14
C HIS A 107 16.87 14.14 3.25
N VAL A 108 16.47 13.68 4.45
CA VAL A 108 15.07 13.59 4.84
C VAL A 108 14.71 14.91 5.50
N PRO A 109 13.77 15.70 4.95
CA PRO A 109 13.33 16.93 5.60
C PRO A 109 12.78 16.60 7.00
N SER A 110 13.07 17.44 7.98
CA SER A 110 12.50 17.31 9.31
C SER A 110 10.98 17.41 9.21
N CYS A 111 10.27 16.35 9.57
CA CYS A 111 8.84 16.42 9.79
C CYS A 111 8.58 16.88 11.22
N GLU A 112 7.61 17.78 11.39
CA GLU A 112 7.06 18.05 12.72
C GLU A 112 6.34 16.79 13.18
N TYR A 113 6.70 16.31 14.37
CA TYR A 113 6.04 15.16 14.97
C TYR A 113 4.68 15.62 15.49
N GLU A 114 3.62 15.33 14.75
CA GLU A 114 2.23 15.66 15.12
C GLU A 114 1.66 14.74 16.22
N GLY A 115 2.44 13.76 16.68
CA GLY A 115 2.04 12.81 17.70
C GLY A 115 2.11 11.36 17.21
N SER A 116 1.94 10.44 18.15
CA SER A 116 1.79 9.02 17.87
C SER A 116 0.44 8.62 18.41
N TRP A 117 -0.51 8.41 17.50
CA TRP A 117 -1.84 7.90 17.83
C TRP A 117 -1.80 6.64 18.71
N PRO A 118 -0.86 5.68 18.51
CA PRO A 118 -0.68 4.56 19.43
C PRO A 118 -0.40 4.92 20.90
N LEU A 119 0.19 6.09 21.17
CA LEU A 119 0.56 6.54 22.51
C LEU A 119 -0.48 7.47 23.15
N ASP A 120 -1.54 7.81 22.41
CA ASP A 120 -2.64 8.62 22.93
C ASP A 120 -3.43 7.83 23.99
N SER A 121 -3.81 8.48 25.09
CA SER A 121 -4.62 7.86 26.15
C SER A 121 -6.05 7.57 25.68
N ASP A 122 -6.53 8.31 24.68
CA ASP A 122 -7.86 8.11 24.09
C ASP A 122 -7.87 7.00 23.03
N ASN A 123 -6.72 6.38 22.77
CA ASN A 123 -6.58 5.34 21.77
C ASN A 123 -7.35 4.06 22.15
N ASP A 124 -8.40 3.75 21.39
CA ASP A 124 -9.18 2.51 21.49
C ASP A 124 -8.58 1.35 20.67
N PHE A 125 -7.31 1.41 20.24
CA PHE A 125 -6.61 0.30 19.57
C PHE A 125 -6.19 -0.81 20.55
N GLY A 126 -7.18 -1.34 21.26
CA GLY A 126 -7.14 -2.58 22.00
C GLY A 126 -8.45 -3.33 21.75
N LEU A 127 -8.48 -4.62 22.06
CA LEU A 127 -9.74 -5.34 22.18
C LEU A 127 -10.29 -5.06 23.59
N PRO A 128 -11.30 -4.20 23.79
CA PRO A 128 -11.95 -4.07 25.10
C PRO A 128 -12.60 -5.41 25.52
N TYR A 129 -12.92 -6.26 24.53
CA TYR A 129 -13.46 -7.59 24.69
C TYR A 129 -12.83 -8.55 23.69
N VAL A 130 -12.31 -9.68 24.17
CA VAL A 130 -11.87 -10.79 23.33
C VAL A 130 -13.11 -11.43 22.70
N PRO A 131 -13.26 -11.44 21.36
CA PRO A 131 -14.35 -12.19 20.72
C PRO A 131 -14.28 -13.62 21.23
N ILE A 132 -15.35 -14.10 21.86
CA ILE A 132 -15.43 -15.46 22.39
C ILE A 132 -14.95 -16.39 21.29
N LYS A 133 -14.02 -17.29 21.63
CA LYS A 133 -13.63 -18.40 20.77
C LYS A 133 -14.87 -19.25 20.53
N ASN A 134 -15.71 -18.85 19.59
CA ASN A 134 -16.86 -19.64 19.18
C ASN A 134 -16.28 -20.93 18.64
N ALA A 135 -16.64 -22.05 19.27
CA ALA A 135 -16.28 -23.37 18.77
C ALA A 135 -16.60 -23.40 17.26
N PRO A 136 -15.74 -24.00 16.41
CA PRO A 136 -16.00 -24.07 14.98
C PRO A 136 -17.35 -24.75 14.77
N MET A 137 -18.39 -23.97 14.49
CA MET A 137 -19.69 -24.56 14.19
C MET A 137 -19.58 -25.17 12.79
N PRO A 138 -19.80 -26.49 12.64
CA PRO A 138 -19.83 -27.11 11.33
C PRO A 138 -20.96 -26.48 10.51
N ALA A 139 -20.69 -26.23 9.23
CA ALA A 139 -21.57 -25.57 8.25
C ALA A 139 -22.94 -26.27 8.02
N THR A 140 -23.26 -27.32 8.78
CA THR A 140 -24.41 -28.20 8.57
C THR A 140 -25.63 -27.88 9.45
N THR A 141 -25.53 -26.88 10.35
CA THR A 141 -26.67 -26.47 11.20
C THR A 141 -26.97 -24.97 11.03
N MET A 142 -27.40 -24.59 9.83
CA MET A 142 -27.82 -23.21 9.55
C MET A 142 -29.30 -22.99 9.88
N LYS A 143 -29.55 -22.23 10.95
CA LYS A 143 -30.28 -20.96 10.82
C LYS A 143 -29.47 -19.91 11.59
N PRO A 144 -28.53 -19.20 10.93
CA PRO A 144 -27.85 -18.11 11.59
C PRO A 144 -28.86 -16.97 11.74
N ASP A 145 -29.21 -16.61 12.97
CA ASP A 145 -29.92 -15.36 13.21
C ASP A 145 -28.98 -14.22 12.77
N TYR A 146 -29.30 -13.62 11.63
CA TYR A 146 -28.52 -12.59 10.94
C TYR A 146 -28.47 -11.24 11.70
N SER A 147 -28.85 -11.22 12.98
CA SER A 147 -28.82 -10.01 13.81
C SER A 147 -27.38 -9.52 14.04
N ASN A 148 -26.41 -10.43 14.16
CA ASN A 148 -25.01 -10.08 14.47
C ASN A 148 -24.01 -10.71 13.45
N CYS A 149 -24.17 -10.41 12.16
CA CYS A 149 -23.22 -10.88 11.13
C CYS A 149 -21.76 -10.47 11.42
N LYS A 150 -21.56 -9.30 12.06
CA LYS A 150 -20.25 -8.81 12.51
C LYS A 150 -19.54 -9.80 13.44
N ASP A 151 -20.21 -10.25 14.50
CA ASP A 151 -19.62 -11.15 15.50
C ASP A 151 -19.28 -12.52 14.91
N VAL A 152 -20.10 -13.02 13.98
CA VAL A 152 -19.84 -14.27 13.26
C VAL A 152 -18.56 -14.18 12.43
N ILE A 153 -18.39 -13.08 11.69
CA ILE A 153 -17.17 -12.83 10.89
C ILE A 153 -15.95 -12.72 11.82
N LEU A 154 -16.04 -11.91 12.88
CA LEU A 154 -14.94 -11.73 13.84
C LEU A 154 -14.57 -13.05 14.55
N GLY A 155 -15.56 -13.89 14.89
CA GLY A 155 -15.34 -15.21 15.46
C GLY A 155 -14.59 -16.16 14.52
N HIS A 156 -14.96 -16.19 13.24
CA HIS A 156 -14.21 -16.99 12.24
C HIS A 156 -12.80 -16.44 12.01
N VAL A 157 -12.60 -15.12 12.03
CA VAL A 157 -11.27 -14.51 11.94
C VAL A 157 -10.41 -14.88 13.16
N SER A 158 -10.94 -14.80 14.38
CA SER A 158 -10.25 -15.25 15.60
C SER A 158 -9.81 -16.73 15.50
N ASN A 159 -10.67 -17.59 14.94
CA ASN A 159 -10.36 -19.00 14.71
C ASN A 159 -9.30 -19.25 13.63
N LEU A 160 -8.87 -18.25 12.86
CA LEU A 160 -7.70 -18.36 11.97
C LEU A 160 -6.36 -18.32 12.73
N CYS A 161 -6.35 -17.93 14.01
CA CYS A 161 -5.16 -18.00 14.84
C CYS A 161 -4.77 -19.45 15.20
N ASN A 162 -5.74 -20.37 15.22
CA ASN A 162 -5.53 -21.75 15.65
C ASN A 162 -5.44 -22.69 14.44
N ASN A 163 -4.30 -23.38 14.30
CA ASN A 163 -4.00 -24.24 13.15
C ASN A 163 -5.03 -25.37 12.92
N VAL A 164 -5.72 -25.83 13.98
CA VAL A 164 -6.76 -26.86 13.87
C VAL A 164 -8.00 -26.34 13.15
N THR A 165 -8.34 -25.05 13.32
CA THR A 165 -9.61 -24.46 12.91
C THR A 165 -9.51 -23.60 11.66
N ILE A 166 -8.30 -23.40 11.12
CA ILE A 166 -8.02 -22.58 9.92
C ILE A 166 -8.86 -23.06 8.72
N LYS A 167 -8.80 -24.34 8.35
CA LYS A 167 -9.46 -24.82 7.12
C LYS A 167 -10.98 -24.65 7.18
N ALA A 168 -11.60 -24.94 8.32
CA ALA A 168 -13.04 -24.78 8.52
C ALA A 168 -13.43 -23.29 8.46
N SER A 169 -12.66 -22.44 9.13
CA SER A 169 -12.96 -20.99 9.23
C SER A 169 -12.71 -20.27 7.90
N LEU A 170 -11.68 -20.65 7.13
CA LEU A 170 -11.45 -20.13 5.77
C LEU A 170 -12.61 -20.47 4.84
N ASN A 171 -13.11 -21.71 4.89
CA ASN A 171 -14.24 -22.11 4.05
C ASN A 171 -15.52 -21.35 4.43
N ALA A 172 -15.77 -21.17 5.74
CA ALA A 172 -16.89 -20.37 6.21
C ALA A 172 -16.78 -18.89 5.78
N LEU A 173 -15.61 -18.26 5.92
CA LEU A 173 -15.37 -16.89 5.48
C LEU A 173 -15.54 -16.73 3.96
N ARG A 174 -15.08 -17.69 3.16
CA ARG A 174 -15.32 -17.70 1.70
C ARG A 174 -16.80 -17.82 1.34
N GLN A 175 -17.59 -18.58 2.10
CA GLN A 175 -19.04 -18.65 1.92
C GLN A 175 -19.71 -17.34 2.30
N LEU A 176 -19.38 -16.78 3.47
CA LEU A 176 -19.90 -15.50 3.93
C LEU A 176 -19.57 -14.34 2.97
N LYS A 177 -18.39 -14.35 2.33
CA LYS A 177 -18.04 -13.34 1.31
C LYS A 177 -18.94 -13.42 0.07
N LYS A 178 -19.44 -14.61 -0.29
CA LYS A 178 -20.37 -14.80 -1.42
C LYS A 178 -21.81 -14.40 -1.07
N ASP A 179 -22.16 -14.46 0.21
CA ASP A 179 -23.51 -14.10 0.67
C ASP A 179 -23.78 -12.60 0.52
N LYS A 180 -24.88 -12.27 -0.17
CA LYS A 180 -25.28 -10.87 -0.43
C LYS A 180 -25.46 -10.02 0.83
N LYS A 181 -25.84 -10.64 1.96
CA LYS A 181 -26.07 -9.96 3.24
C LYS A 181 -24.77 -9.61 3.99
N ALA A 182 -23.76 -10.47 3.90
CA ALA A 182 -22.50 -10.31 4.62
C ALA A 182 -21.44 -9.56 3.79
N ARG A 183 -21.56 -9.55 2.46
CA ARG A 183 -20.64 -8.88 1.54
C ARG A 183 -20.31 -7.41 1.90
N PRO A 184 -21.26 -6.54 2.28
CA PRO A 184 -20.96 -5.13 2.59
C PRO A 184 -20.01 -4.95 3.78
N TYR A 185 -20.05 -5.87 4.76
CA TYR A 185 -19.20 -5.80 5.95
C TYR A 185 -17.72 -5.99 5.62
N PHE A 186 -17.38 -6.71 4.55
CA PHE A 186 -15.99 -6.90 4.10
C PHE A 186 -15.41 -5.69 3.37
N SER A 187 -16.23 -4.68 3.05
CA SER A 187 -15.79 -3.42 2.45
C SER A 187 -15.82 -2.23 3.44
N THR A 188 -16.26 -2.47 4.67
CA THR A 188 -16.42 -1.40 5.67
C THR A 188 -15.14 -1.19 6.48
N ALA A 189 -14.69 0.06 6.60
CA ALA A 189 -13.48 0.42 7.35
C ALA A 189 -13.53 0.02 8.84
N GLU A 190 -14.71 0.11 9.46
CA GLU A 190 -14.92 -0.30 10.86
C GLU A 190 -14.62 -1.79 11.09
N MET A 191 -15.07 -2.66 10.19
CA MET A 191 -14.80 -4.10 10.28
C MET A 191 -13.32 -4.39 10.10
N TYR A 192 -12.68 -3.68 9.18
CA TYR A 192 -11.26 -3.83 8.92
C TYR A 192 -10.42 -3.40 10.14
N ARG A 193 -10.82 -2.31 10.82
CA ARG A 193 -10.23 -1.86 12.09
C ARG A 193 -10.30 -2.93 13.18
N GLU A 194 -11.47 -3.55 13.40
CA GLU A 194 -11.61 -4.60 14.41
C GLU A 194 -10.76 -5.85 14.09
N VAL A 195 -10.62 -6.18 12.80
CA VAL A 195 -9.74 -7.27 12.36
C VAL A 195 -8.26 -6.92 12.56
N PHE A 196 -7.86 -5.67 12.31
CA PHE A 196 -6.51 -5.21 12.62
C PHE A 196 -6.19 -5.30 14.12
N LYS A 197 -7.12 -4.91 14.99
CA LYS A 197 -6.97 -5.07 16.45
C LYS A 197 -6.71 -6.54 16.81
N MET A 198 -7.41 -7.48 16.18
CA MET A 198 -7.17 -8.91 16.38
C MET A 198 -5.78 -9.35 15.87
N ILE A 199 -5.36 -8.94 14.68
CA ILE A 199 -4.03 -9.30 14.13
C ILE A 199 -2.89 -8.74 14.98
N ALA A 200 -3.07 -7.55 15.56
CA ALA A 200 -2.10 -6.97 16.48
C ALA A 200 -2.03 -7.72 17.81
N SER A 201 -3.17 -8.23 18.29
CA SER A 201 -3.28 -8.88 19.61
C SER A 201 -2.96 -10.38 19.59
N TYR A 202 -3.26 -11.09 18.49
CA TYR A 202 -3.08 -12.54 18.37
C TYR A 202 -2.02 -12.93 17.35
N ASN A 203 -1.46 -14.12 17.51
CA ASN A 203 -0.44 -14.64 16.59
C ASN A 203 -1.07 -15.39 15.41
N PHE A 204 -1.31 -14.67 14.31
CA PHE A 204 -1.73 -15.27 13.05
C PHE A 204 -0.53 -15.78 12.24
N GLN A 205 -0.66 -16.96 11.64
CA GLN A 205 0.29 -17.47 10.64
C GLN A 205 0.29 -16.60 9.37
N LEU A 206 1.41 -16.61 8.64
CA LEU A 206 1.59 -15.78 7.44
C LEU A 206 0.50 -16.04 6.38
N GLU A 207 0.10 -17.30 6.18
CA GLU A 207 -0.96 -17.67 5.24
C GLU A 207 -2.31 -17.02 5.60
N ALA A 208 -2.68 -17.07 6.89
CA ALA A 208 -3.90 -16.45 7.40
C ALA A 208 -3.86 -14.92 7.27
N ARG A 209 -2.71 -14.29 7.56
CA ARG A 209 -2.54 -12.83 7.39
C ARG A 209 -2.72 -12.40 5.94
N ARG A 210 -2.05 -13.10 5.01
CA ARG A 210 -2.19 -12.83 3.58
C ARG A 210 -3.63 -13.00 3.10
N TYR A 211 -4.31 -14.05 3.54
CA TYR A 211 -5.71 -14.24 3.20
C TYR A 211 -6.59 -13.07 3.71
N ILE A 212 -6.38 -12.61 4.94
CA ILE A 212 -7.16 -11.50 5.50
C ILE A 212 -6.93 -10.20 4.71
N PHE A 213 -5.67 -9.86 4.44
CA PHE A 213 -5.34 -8.60 3.76
C PHE A 213 -5.58 -8.63 2.25
N ASP A 214 -5.11 -9.68 1.57
CA ASP A 214 -5.11 -9.76 0.11
C ASP A 214 -6.45 -10.25 -0.45
N GLU A 215 -7.15 -11.16 0.26
CA GLU A 215 -8.37 -11.78 -0.26
C GLU A 215 -9.63 -11.33 0.46
N LEU A 216 -9.63 -11.13 1.78
CA LEU A 216 -10.87 -10.92 2.54
C LEU A 216 -11.37 -9.47 2.45
N PHE A 217 -10.46 -8.50 2.64
CA PHE A 217 -10.76 -7.06 2.70
C PHE A 217 -10.27 -6.25 1.47
N ASP A 218 -10.06 -6.91 0.33
CA ASP A 218 -9.64 -6.31 -0.94
C ASP A 218 -10.53 -5.12 -1.41
N GLY A 219 -11.81 -5.12 -1.02
CA GLY A 219 -12.77 -4.08 -1.38
C GLY A 219 -12.84 -2.89 -0.42
N VAL A 220 -11.92 -2.76 0.54
CA VAL A 220 -11.87 -1.59 1.43
C VAL A 220 -11.09 -0.47 0.74
N GLU A 221 -11.79 0.58 0.34
CA GLU A 221 -11.13 1.77 -0.19
C GLU A 221 -10.47 2.55 0.95
N HIS A 222 -9.18 2.81 0.82
CA HIS A 222 -8.40 3.61 1.77
C HIS A 222 -8.58 5.12 1.53
N THR A 223 -9.82 5.57 1.40
CA THR A 223 -10.15 6.98 1.21
C THR A 223 -9.94 7.75 2.52
N LYS A 224 -9.72 9.08 2.46
CA LYS A 224 -9.52 9.90 3.66
C LYS A 224 -10.68 9.77 4.65
N GLU A 225 -11.90 9.61 4.17
CA GLU A 225 -13.11 9.41 4.98
C GLU A 225 -13.12 8.04 5.66
N ALA A 226 -12.65 6.99 4.97
CA ALA A 226 -12.52 5.65 5.54
C ALA A 226 -11.42 5.60 6.61
N LEU A 227 -10.35 6.38 6.43
CA LEU A 227 -9.27 6.50 7.41
C LEU A 227 -9.71 7.25 8.68
N LYS A 228 -10.62 8.23 8.56
CA LYS A 228 -11.24 8.86 9.75
C LYS A 228 -11.93 7.86 10.67
N ALA A 229 -12.44 6.73 10.15
CA ALA A 229 -13.03 5.68 11.00
C ALA A 229 -12.00 4.99 11.92
N PHE A 230 -10.72 5.02 11.54
CA PHE A 230 -9.63 4.59 12.42
C PHE A 230 -9.35 5.64 13.50
N ASP A 231 -9.48 6.92 13.16
CA ASP A 231 -9.23 8.04 14.08
C ASP A 231 -10.39 8.29 15.06
N THR A 232 -11.64 7.96 14.69
CA THR A 232 -12.79 8.08 15.58
C THR A 232 -12.72 7.02 16.68
N CYS A 233 -12.28 7.46 17.86
CA CYS A 233 -12.41 6.74 19.11
C CYS A 233 -13.90 6.51 19.37
N ASN A 234 -14.35 5.25 19.39
CA ASN A 234 -15.77 4.93 19.55
C ASN A 234 -16.18 5.07 21.04
N GLY A 235 -16.10 6.28 21.58
CA GLY A 235 -16.76 6.67 22.81
C GLY A 235 -18.24 6.94 22.52
N GLY A 236 -19.05 5.90 22.38
CA GLY A 236 -20.45 6.10 21.99
C GLY A 236 -21.25 4.82 21.82
N GLY A 237 -21.42 4.07 22.91
CA GLY A 237 -22.32 2.92 22.98
C GLY A 237 -22.91 2.76 24.38
N GLY A 238 -23.38 3.86 24.96
CA GLY A 238 -24.31 3.82 26.09
C GLY A 238 -25.72 3.58 25.55
N GLY A 239 -26.33 2.49 25.99
CA GLY A 239 -27.69 2.06 25.67
C GLY A 239 -27.90 0.62 26.11
#